data_AF-A0AAV4V3A7-F1
#
_entry.id   AF-A0AAV4V3A7-F1
#
_cell.length_a   1.000
_cell.length_b   1.000
_cell.length_c   1.000
_cell.angle_alpha   90.00
_cell.angle_beta   90.00
_cell.angle_gamma   90.00
#
_symmetry.space_group_name_H-M   'P 1'
#
loop_
_entity.id
_entity.type
_entity.pdbx_description
1 polymer ?
#
loop_
_entity_poly.entity_id
_entity_poly.type
_entity_poly.pdbx_seq_one_letter_code
_entity_poly.pdbx_strand_id
1 'polypeptide(L)'
;MQVSFRMNARGSREHWVIEIDPIIRKKLGDKRRILAGFSTHQFKDYIEPIQCYRYGHTQGQCIEPEQCCRNCLESNSKLETKYVVKHCAVAKDCPVYQKDKLSVLKSTQYGP
;
A
#
# COMPACT_ATOMS: atom_id res chain seq x y z
N MET A 1 9.08 21.53 1.46
CA MET A 1 9.43 20.15 1.06
C MET A 1 10.87 19.94 1.46
N GLN A 2 11.09 19.10 2.47
CA GLN A 2 12.43 18.83 3.02
C GLN A 2 12.71 17.34 2.86
N VAL A 3 13.90 16.98 2.39
CA VAL A 3 14.33 15.57 2.37
C VAL A 3 14.76 15.21 3.78
N SER A 4 14.05 14.28 4.42
CA SER A 4 14.34 13.86 5.79
C SER A 4 15.58 12.98 5.82
N PHE A 5 15.61 11.91 5.01
CA PHE A 5 16.77 11.02 4.87
C PHE A 5 16.63 10.07 3.66
N ARG A 6 17.75 9.45 3.27
CA ARG A 6 17.82 8.43 2.20
C ARG A 6 17.84 7.03 2.79
N MET A 7 17.18 6.09 2.13
CA MET A 7 17.21 4.68 2.48
C MET A 7 17.69 3.86 1.27
N ASN A 8 18.47 2.83 1.54
CA ASN A 8 18.93 1.89 0.50
C ASN A 8 17.74 1.05 0.02
N ALA A 9 17.47 1.06 -1.28
CA ALA A 9 16.49 0.15 -1.89
C ALA A 9 17.19 -1.07 -2.51
N ARG A 10 16.40 -2.06 -2.93
CA ARG A 10 16.93 -3.21 -3.67
C ARG A 10 17.39 -2.81 -5.08
N GLY A 11 18.62 -3.19 -5.42
CA GLY A 11 19.26 -2.92 -6.72
C GLY A 11 19.75 -1.47 -6.81
N SER A 12 19.73 -0.89 -8.02
CA SER A 12 20.19 0.49 -8.27
C SER A 12 19.15 1.57 -7.93
N ARG A 13 18.23 1.28 -6.99
CA ARG A 13 17.16 2.22 -6.59
C ARG A 13 17.51 2.85 -5.24
N GLU A 14 17.08 4.09 -5.05
CA GLU A 14 17.16 4.79 -3.76
C GLU A 14 15.74 5.14 -3.30
N HIS A 15 15.45 4.94 -2.02
CA HIS A 15 14.21 5.41 -1.41
C HIS A 15 14.45 6.75 -0.72
N TRP A 16 13.61 7.73 -1.03
CA TRP A 16 13.71 9.10 -0.50
C TRP A 16 12.53 9.32 0.43
N VAL A 17 12.83 9.59 1.71
CA VAL A 17 11.80 10.00 2.66
C VAL A 17 11.76 11.52 2.65
N ILE A 18 10.61 12.07 2.27
CA ILE A 18 10.38 13.50 2.16
C ILE A 18 9.27 13.93 3.11
N GLU A 19 9.49 15.04 3.80
CA GLU A 19 8.44 15.74 4.51
C GLU A 19 7.74 16.71 3.56
N ILE A 20 6.42 16.61 3.53
CA ILE A 20 5.57 17.40 2.66
C ILE A 20 4.38 17.95 3.44
N ASP A 21 4.02 19.19 3.12
CA ASP A 21 2.85 19.84 3.69
C ASP A 21 1.56 19.05 3.32
N PRO A 22 0.62 18.84 4.27
CA PRO A 22 -0.62 18.10 4.06
C PRO A 22 -1.45 18.60 2.86
N ILE A 23 -1.51 19.92 2.65
CA ILE A 23 -2.28 20.54 1.56
C ILE A 23 -1.64 20.18 0.22
N ILE A 24 -0.31 20.19 0.15
CA ILE A 24 0.43 19.79 -1.04
C ILE A 24 0.23 18.30 -1.31
N ARG A 25 0.35 17.44 -0.28
CA ARG A 25 0.11 16.00 -0.41
C ARG A 25 -1.28 15.71 -0.96
N LYS A 26 -2.33 16.38 -0.45
CA LYS A 26 -3.71 16.19 -0.93
C LYS A 26 -3.82 16.46 -2.44
N LYS A 27 -3.26 17.58 -2.89
CA LYS A 27 -3.21 17.95 -4.33
C LYS A 27 -2.42 16.93 -5.17
N LEU A 28 -1.39 16.29 -4.62
CA LEU A 28 -0.64 15.22 -5.31
C LEU A 28 -1.45 13.92 -5.38
N GLY A 29 -2.17 13.58 -4.31
CA GLY A 29 -3.07 12.42 -4.24
C GLY A 29 -4.15 12.47 -5.34
N ASP A 30 -4.79 13.63 -5.51
CA ASP A 30 -5.82 13.84 -6.53
C ASP A 30 -5.29 13.64 -7.97
N LYS A 31 -4.08 14.13 -8.24
CA LYS A 31 -3.46 14.04 -9.58
C LYS A 31 -3.02 12.62 -9.94
N ARG A 32 -2.75 11.75 -8.96
CA ARG A 32 -2.21 10.36 -9.07
C ARG A 32 -0.89 10.19 -9.84
N ARG A 33 -0.48 11.17 -10.64
CA ARG A 33 0.72 11.18 -11.47
C ARG A 33 1.36 12.56 -11.38
N ILE A 34 2.67 12.58 -11.25
CA ILE A 34 3.46 13.81 -11.09
C ILE A 34 4.42 13.86 -12.28
N LEU A 35 4.41 14.97 -13.00
CA LEU A 35 5.44 15.27 -13.98
C LEU A 35 6.67 15.79 -13.22
N ALA A 36 7.79 15.10 -13.34
CA ALA A 36 9.06 15.51 -12.74
C ALA A 36 10.14 15.46 -13.81
N GLY A 37 10.60 16.63 -14.27
CA GLY A 37 11.50 16.75 -15.42
C GLY A 37 10.84 16.21 -16.70
N PHE A 38 11.53 15.29 -17.38
CA PHE A 38 11.09 14.69 -18.65
C PHE A 38 10.29 13.39 -18.47
N SER A 39 9.90 13.02 -17.24
CA SER A 39 9.19 11.77 -16.98
C SER A 39 8.01 11.94 -16.04
N THR A 40 7.04 11.03 -16.17
CA THR A 40 5.85 11.00 -15.33
C THR A 40 5.95 9.86 -14.32
N HIS A 41 5.76 10.18 -13.04
CA HIS A 41 5.85 9.23 -11.93
C HIS A 41 4.48 9.01 -11.32
N GLN A 42 4.16 7.77 -10.94
CA GLN A 42 2.92 7.47 -10.23
C GLN A 42 3.06 7.87 -8.75
N PHE A 43 2.11 8.64 -8.26
CA PHE A 43 1.98 8.92 -6.83
C PHE A 43 1.01 7.91 -6.22
N LYS A 44 1.50 7.16 -5.23
CA LYS A 44 0.71 6.21 -4.46
C LYS A 44 1.20 6.25 -3.02
N ASP A 45 0.27 6.37 -2.07
CA ASP A 45 0.61 6.18 -0.67
C ASP A 45 1.14 4.77 -0.45
N TYR A 46 2.30 4.71 0.21
CA TYR A 46 2.86 3.44 0.61
C TYR A 46 2.03 2.89 1.77
N ILE A 47 1.37 1.78 1.50
CA ILE A 47 0.79 0.89 2.52
C ILE A 47 1.65 -0.35 2.44
N GLU A 48 2.07 -0.88 3.60
CA GLU A 48 2.99 -2.01 3.67
C GLU A 48 2.59 -3.13 2.69
N PRO A 49 3.57 -3.74 2.00
CA PRO A 49 3.31 -4.71 0.95
C PRO A 49 2.59 -5.90 1.54
N ILE A 50 1.35 -6.10 1.10
CA ILE A 50 0.55 -7.23 1.55
C ILE A 50 1.04 -8.46 0.79
N GLN A 51 1.69 -9.36 1.51
CA GLN A 51 2.34 -10.56 0.98
C GLN A 51 1.37 -11.74 0.87
N CYS A 52 1.67 -12.67 -0.05
CA CYS A 52 0.95 -13.94 -0.17
C CYS A 52 1.16 -14.85 1.06
N TYR A 53 0.09 -15.51 1.52
CA TYR A 53 0.03 -16.31 2.75
C TYR A 53 1.05 -17.45 2.82
N ARG A 54 1.28 -18.18 1.73
CA ARG A 54 2.09 -19.41 1.76
C ARG A 54 3.59 -19.22 1.56
N TYR A 55 4.01 -18.14 0.90
CA TYR A 55 5.36 -18.05 0.34
C TYR A 55 6.03 -16.69 0.54
N GLY A 56 5.37 -15.71 1.18
CA GLY A 56 5.97 -14.40 1.49
C GLY A 56 6.36 -13.54 0.27
N HIS A 57 5.98 -13.95 -0.94
CA HIS A 57 6.25 -13.19 -2.17
C HIS A 57 5.25 -12.06 -2.39
N THR A 58 5.63 -11.11 -3.25
CA THR A 58 4.75 -10.05 -3.73
C THR A 58 3.75 -10.62 -4.76
N GLN A 59 2.54 -10.09 -4.85
CA GLN A 59 1.50 -10.56 -5.78
C GLN A 59 2.01 -10.77 -7.22
N GLY A 60 2.86 -9.88 -7.74
CA GLY A 60 3.41 -9.99 -9.09
C GLY A 60 4.30 -11.21 -9.34
N GLN A 61 4.69 -11.92 -8.29
CA GLN A 61 5.49 -13.15 -8.33
C GLN A 61 4.69 -14.38 -7.86
N CYS A 62 3.37 -14.25 -7.72
CA CYS A 62 2.51 -15.34 -7.28
C CYS A 62 2.21 -16.29 -8.45
N ILE A 63 2.54 -17.57 -8.27
CA ILE A 63 2.34 -18.64 -9.25
C ILE A 63 1.08 -19.47 -8.90
N GLU A 64 0.49 -19.27 -7.70
CA GLU A 64 -0.68 -20.03 -7.27
C GLU A 64 -1.93 -19.65 -8.08
N PRO A 65 -2.69 -20.65 -8.57
CA PRO A 65 -3.89 -20.43 -9.37
C PRO A 65 -5.04 -19.83 -8.54
N GLU A 66 -5.16 -20.21 -7.27
CA GLU A 66 -6.13 -19.63 -6.34
C GLU A 66 -5.45 -18.59 -5.44
N GLN A 67 -5.84 -17.32 -5.62
CA GLN A 67 -5.35 -16.23 -4.79
C GLN A 67 -6.02 -16.30 -3.40
N CYS A 68 -5.22 -16.39 -2.33
CA CYS A 68 -5.68 -16.36 -0.95
C CYS A 68 -5.20 -15.11 -0.21
N CYS A 69 -6.13 -14.34 0.37
CA CYS A 69 -5.82 -13.15 1.15
C CYS A 69 -5.36 -13.53 2.56
N ARG A 70 -4.07 -13.27 2.87
CA ARG A 70 -3.48 -13.45 4.20
C ARG A 70 -4.23 -12.67 5.28
N ASN A 71 -4.53 -11.40 5.01
CA ASN A 71 -5.11 -10.50 6.00
C ASN A 71 -6.52 -10.94 6.42
N CYS A 72 -7.35 -11.34 5.45
CA CYS A 72 -8.68 -11.89 5.71
C CYS A 72 -8.61 -13.24 6.44
N LEU A 73 -7.68 -14.11 6.05
CA LEU A 73 -7.49 -15.40 6.73
C LEU A 73 -7.06 -15.21 8.19
N GLU A 74 -6.07 -14.35 8.44
CA GLU A 74 -5.59 -14.05 9.78
C GLU A 74 -6.67 -13.37 10.64
N SER A 75 -7.46 -12.47 10.05
CA SER A 75 -8.62 -11.86 10.73
C SER A 75 -9.65 -12.92 11.10
N ASN A 76 -9.94 -13.87 10.21
CA ASN A 76 -10.88 -14.95 10.51
C ASN A 76 -10.38 -15.85 11.65
N SER A 77 -9.08 -16.12 11.72
CA SER A 77 -8.49 -16.93 12.79
C SER A 77 -8.39 -16.20 14.14
N LYS A 78 -8.02 -14.92 14.14
CA LYS A 78 -7.78 -14.15 15.38
C LYS A 78 -9.03 -13.46 15.93
N LEU A 79 -9.90 -12.99 15.04
CA LEU A 79 -11.05 -12.13 15.35
C LEU A 79 -12.38 -12.82 15.02
N GLU A 80 -12.35 -14.10 14.62
CA GLU A 80 -13.52 -14.89 14.25
C GLU A 80 -14.40 -14.22 13.17
N THR A 81 -13.77 -13.41 12.31
CA THR A 81 -14.45 -12.79 11.18
C THR A 81 -14.82 -13.83 10.12
N LYS A 82 -15.84 -13.54 9.31
CA LYS A 82 -16.30 -14.43 8.22
C LYS A 82 -15.95 -13.85 6.84
N TYR A 83 -14.76 -13.29 6.69
CA TYR A 83 -14.34 -12.68 5.43
C TYR A 83 -14.03 -13.74 4.38
N VAL A 84 -14.46 -13.49 3.14
CA VAL A 84 -14.09 -14.33 1.99
C VAL A 84 -12.59 -14.21 1.77
N VAL A 85 -11.88 -15.34 1.67
CA VAL A 85 -10.40 -15.35 1.53
C VAL A 85 -9.93 -15.56 0.10
N LYS A 86 -10.82 -16.00 -0.81
CA LYS A 86 -10.52 -16.29 -2.23
C LYS A 86 -10.39 -15.01 -3.07
N HIS A 87 -9.50 -14.12 -2.68
CA HIS A 87 -9.14 -12.93 -3.43
C HIS A 87 -7.70 -12.53 -3.14
N CYS A 88 -7.14 -11.65 -3.99
CA CYS A 88 -5.84 -11.08 -3.72
C CYS A 88 -5.89 -10.06 -2.57
N ALA A 89 -4.87 -10.02 -1.72
CA ALA A 89 -4.89 -9.17 -0.53
C ALA A 89 -4.92 -7.65 -0.81
N VAL A 90 -4.59 -7.22 -2.02
CA VAL A 90 -4.74 -5.83 -2.51
C VAL A 90 -6.02 -5.61 -3.33
N ALA A 91 -6.92 -6.61 -3.39
CA ALA A 91 -8.18 -6.49 -4.09
C ALA A 91 -9.00 -5.33 -3.49
N LYS A 92 -9.71 -4.60 -4.35
CA LYS A 92 -10.60 -3.52 -3.92
C LYS A 92 -11.69 -4.02 -2.97
N ASP A 93 -12.07 -5.28 -3.11
CA ASP A 93 -13.10 -5.94 -2.30
C ASP A 93 -12.58 -6.50 -0.96
N CYS A 94 -11.28 -6.39 -0.68
CA CYS A 94 -10.70 -6.91 0.56
C CYS A 94 -11.12 -6.03 1.76
N PRO A 95 -11.92 -6.54 2.72
CA PRO A 95 -12.42 -5.75 3.84
C PRO A 95 -11.30 -5.30 4.79
N VAL A 96 -10.28 -6.15 4.99
CA VAL A 96 -9.15 -5.82 5.85
C VAL A 96 -8.30 -4.72 5.22
N TYR A 97 -8.04 -4.79 3.90
CA TYR A 97 -7.33 -3.74 3.18
C TYR A 97 -8.04 -2.39 3.28
N GLN A 98 -9.37 -2.38 3.14
CA GLN A 98 -10.14 -1.14 3.30
C GLN A 98 -10.05 -0.60 4.73
N LYS A 99 -10.10 -1.46 5.74
CA LYS A 99 -9.93 -1.08 7.15
C LYS A 99 -8.56 -0.47 7.42
N ASP A 100 -7.49 -1.11 6.94
CA ASP A 100 -6.11 -0.61 7.10
C ASP A 100 -5.93 0.73 6.40
N LYS A 101 -6.43 0.85 5.16
CA LYS A 101 -6.42 2.12 4.42
C LYS A 101 -7.14 3.23 5.18
N LEU A 102 -8.33 2.95 5.72
CA LEU A 102 -9.08 3.91 6.54
C LEU A 102 -8.34 4.26 7.84
N SER A 103 -7.68 3.30 8.47
CA SER A 103 -6.88 3.53 9.68
C SER A 103 -5.71 4.48 9.41
N VAL A 104 -4.97 4.26 8.33
CA VAL A 104 -3.89 5.14 7.88
C VAL A 104 -4.44 6.53 7.56
N LEU A 105 -5.57 6.63 6.86
CA LEU A 105 -6.20 7.92 6.56
C LEU A 105 -6.66 8.67 7.82
N LYS A 106 -7.21 7.97 8.83
CA LYS A 106 -7.64 8.58 10.10
C LYS A 106 -6.46 9.02 10.97
N SER A 107 -5.38 8.24 10.97
CA SER A 107 -4.20 8.51 11.79
C SER A 107 -3.31 9.60 11.20
N THR A 108 -3.63 10.07 9.99
CA THR A 108 -2.86 11.07 9.29
C THR A 108 -3.65 12.38 9.19
N GLN A 109 -2.96 13.51 9.35
CA GLN A 109 -3.58 14.84 9.28
C GLN A 109 -4.01 15.23 7.86
N TYR A 110 -3.82 14.36 6.88
CA TYR A 110 -3.97 14.65 5.46
C TYR A 110 -5.40 14.46 4.92
N GLY A 111 -6.34 13.97 5.74
CA GLY A 111 -7.76 13.77 5.40
C GLY A 111 -8.02 12.73 4.29
N PRO A 112 -9.30 12.43 3.98
CA PRO A 112 -9.68 11.73 2.75
C PRO A 112 -9.37 12.56 1.50
#